data_AF-A0A2K8KHW0-F1
#
_entry.id   AF-A0A2K8KHW0-F1
#
_cell.length_a   1.000
_cell.length_b   1.000
_cell.length_c   1.000
_cell.angle_alpha   90.00
_cell.angle_beta   90.00
_cell.angle_gamma   90.00
#
_symmetry.space_group_name_H-M   'P 1'
#
loop_
_entity.id
_entity.type
_entity.pdbx_description
1 polymer ?
#
loop_
_entity_poly.entity_id
_entity_poly.type
_entity_poly.pdbx_seq_one_letter_code
_entity_poly.pdbx_strand_id
1 'polypeptide(L)'
;MRIKSDFYKEIEQEFKIITEREHLGTGGNPASNLATKMFYISKHQFNSYDEFDQAIVTEIANTLQSLEDIIVKKAINYQKLAKETYNQNVDPQKWVDYAQKQAANLSYEMYDEKEIKYLRHFHIVWLTWVYCDEELKKLRVKASRDLYHHIGKVEKDYVKKRTEILKNNTSDDEW
;
A
#
# COMPACT_ATOMS: atom_id res chain seq x y z
N MET A 1 31.90 22.29 -9.44
CA MET A 1 31.17 21.98 -8.19
C MET A 1 29.69 22.10 -8.50
N ARG A 2 28.92 20.99 -8.50
CA ARG A 2 27.46 21.03 -8.70
C ARG A 2 26.84 21.62 -7.44
N ILE A 3 26.62 22.91 -7.44
CA ILE A 3 25.91 23.58 -6.35
C ILE A 3 24.45 23.12 -6.47
N LYS A 4 23.93 22.47 -5.44
CA LYS A 4 22.51 22.11 -5.32
C LYS A 4 21.74 23.35 -4.86
N SER A 5 20.55 23.60 -5.40
CA SER A 5 19.64 24.63 -4.87
C SER A 5 19.31 24.33 -3.41
N ASP A 6 18.97 25.36 -2.64
CA ASP A 6 18.58 25.18 -1.24
C ASP A 6 17.27 24.40 -1.11
N PHE A 7 16.33 24.62 -2.04
CA PHE A 7 15.11 23.80 -2.18
C PHE A 7 15.44 22.31 -2.31
N TYR A 8 16.33 21.92 -3.23
CA TYR A 8 16.69 20.51 -3.39
C TYR A 8 17.31 19.91 -2.12
N LYS A 9 18.14 20.67 -1.39
CA LYS A 9 18.76 20.18 -0.14
C LYS A 9 17.71 19.95 0.94
N GLU A 10 16.71 20.82 1.06
CA GLU A 10 15.59 20.64 1.98
C GLU A 10 14.81 19.37 1.61
N ILE A 11 14.47 19.18 0.34
CA ILE A 11 13.80 17.96 -0.13
C ILE A 11 14.64 16.70 0.19
N GLU A 12 15.94 16.72 -0.08
CA GLU A 12 16.85 15.59 0.16
C GLU A 12 16.96 15.25 1.66
N GLN A 13 17.00 16.26 2.55
CA GLN A 13 16.99 16.05 3.99
C GLN A 13 15.69 15.43 4.48
N GLU A 14 14.55 15.88 3.96
CA GLU A 14 13.25 15.33 4.34
C GLU A 14 13.08 13.88 3.89
N PHE A 15 13.50 13.53 2.66
CA PHE A 15 13.52 12.13 2.22
C PHE A 15 14.39 11.25 3.10
N LYS A 16 15.51 11.79 3.60
CA LYS A 16 16.39 11.09 4.54
C LYS A 16 15.69 10.85 5.87
N ILE A 17 14.98 11.84 6.42
CA ILE A 17 14.20 11.70 7.66
C ILE A 17 13.12 10.63 7.50
N ILE A 18 12.36 10.65 6.39
CA ILE A 18 11.33 9.65 6.09
C ILE A 18 11.96 8.25 6.01
N THR A 19 13.03 8.08 5.22
CA THR A 19 13.68 6.78 5.05
C THR A 19 14.28 6.22 6.33
N GLU A 20 14.88 7.07 7.17
CA GLU A 20 15.44 6.67 8.47
C GLU A 20 14.35 6.30 9.48
N ARG A 21 13.28 7.10 9.59
CA ARG A 21 12.19 6.84 10.55
C ARG A 21 11.36 5.61 10.18
N GLU A 22 11.06 5.47 8.90
CA GLU A 22 10.20 4.41 8.38
C GLU A 22 10.97 3.11 8.10
N HIS A 23 12.27 3.04 8.43
CA HIS A 23 13.14 1.89 8.17
C HIS A 23 13.04 1.37 6.73
N LEU A 24 12.86 2.28 5.78
CA LEU A 24 12.71 1.94 4.37
C LEU A 24 14.07 1.50 3.84
N GLY A 25 14.32 0.19 3.91
CA GLY A 25 15.49 -0.43 3.27
C GLY A 25 15.50 -0.21 1.75
N THR A 26 16.53 -0.70 1.07
CA THR A 26 16.75 -0.60 -0.39
C THR A 26 15.73 -1.37 -1.26
N GLY A 27 14.57 -1.73 -0.73
CA GLY A 27 13.48 -2.35 -1.48
C GLY A 27 12.75 -1.32 -2.36
N GLY A 28 12.22 -1.77 -3.50
CA GLY A 28 11.48 -0.91 -4.44
C GLY A 28 10.20 -0.33 -3.81
N ASN A 29 10.29 0.88 -3.28
CA ASN A 29 9.16 1.64 -2.78
C ASN A 29 9.11 3.04 -3.44
N PRO A 30 7.94 3.69 -3.47
CA PRO A 30 7.76 4.96 -4.19
C PRO A 30 8.69 6.09 -3.71
N ALA A 31 9.02 6.16 -2.42
CA ALA A 31 9.96 7.15 -1.87
C ALA A 31 11.40 6.89 -2.33
N SER A 32 11.88 5.65 -2.28
CA SER A 32 13.21 5.27 -2.79
C SER A 32 13.32 5.46 -4.31
N ASN A 33 12.23 5.21 -5.05
CA ASN A 33 12.17 5.48 -6.49
C ASN A 33 12.28 6.98 -6.79
N LEU A 34 11.54 7.82 -6.05
CA LEU A 34 11.61 9.27 -6.21
C LEU A 34 13.00 9.82 -5.85
N ALA A 35 13.61 9.36 -4.76
CA ALA A 35 14.97 9.74 -4.39
C ALA A 35 15.98 9.37 -5.49
N THR A 36 15.82 8.19 -6.10
CA THR A 36 16.65 7.74 -7.23
C THR A 36 16.45 8.63 -8.46
N LYS A 37 15.20 8.94 -8.82
CA LYS A 37 14.90 9.82 -9.96
C LYS A 37 15.43 11.24 -9.73
N MET A 38 15.23 11.80 -8.54
CA MET A 38 15.79 13.10 -8.15
C MET A 38 17.32 13.13 -8.23
N PHE A 39 17.99 12.04 -7.82
CA PHE A 39 19.43 11.91 -7.99
C PHE A 39 19.84 11.94 -9.46
N TYR A 40 19.12 11.25 -10.35
CA TYR A 40 19.38 11.32 -11.78
C TYR A 40 19.09 12.70 -12.37
N ILE A 41 18.00 13.37 -11.96
CA ILE A 41 17.71 14.77 -12.32
C ILE A 41 18.90 15.66 -11.96
N SER A 42 19.46 15.53 -10.75
CA SER A 42 20.65 16.28 -10.32
C SER A 42 21.91 16.04 -11.18
N LYS A 43 21.90 15.00 -12.03
CA LYS A 43 22.99 14.74 -12.99
C LYS A 43 22.83 15.44 -14.33
N HIS A 44 21.65 15.96 -14.66
CA HIS A 44 21.44 16.71 -15.89
C HIS A 44 22.06 18.12 -15.79
N GLN A 45 22.33 18.72 -16.95
CA GLN A 45 22.71 20.12 -17.05
C GLN A 45 21.44 20.96 -17.20
N PHE A 46 21.29 21.96 -16.35
CA PHE A 46 20.20 22.94 -16.38
C PHE A 46 20.80 24.33 -16.62
N ASN A 47 20.03 25.21 -17.27
CA ASN A 47 20.50 26.57 -17.56
C ASN A 47 20.35 27.50 -16.36
N SER A 48 19.51 27.13 -15.38
CA SER A 48 19.31 27.86 -14.13
C SER A 48 18.90 26.93 -12.97
N TYR A 49 18.96 27.46 -11.73
CA TYR A 49 18.39 26.75 -10.57
C TYR A 49 16.87 26.63 -10.65
N ASP A 50 16.18 27.62 -11.21
CA ASP A 50 14.72 27.59 -11.36
C ASP A 50 14.28 26.45 -12.29
N GLU A 51 14.99 26.22 -13.40
CA GLU A 51 14.72 25.09 -14.29
C GLU A 51 14.95 23.74 -13.60
N PHE A 52 15.99 23.66 -12.76
CA PHE A 52 16.27 22.47 -11.96
C PHE A 52 15.18 22.22 -10.91
N ASP A 53 14.80 23.24 -10.14
CA ASP A 53 13.78 23.13 -9.10
C ASP A 53 12.41 22.79 -9.70
N GLN A 54 12.06 23.36 -10.84
CA GLN A 54 10.85 23.01 -11.58
C GLN A 54 10.84 21.53 -12.03
N ALA A 55 11.98 21.00 -12.47
CA ALA A 55 12.10 19.59 -12.84
C ALA A 55 11.91 18.68 -11.61
N ILE A 56 12.44 19.06 -10.45
CA ILE A 56 12.25 18.34 -9.18
C ILE A 56 10.78 18.37 -8.75
N VAL A 57 10.14 19.54 -8.76
CA VAL A 57 8.71 19.68 -8.44
C VAL A 57 7.85 18.80 -9.36
N THR A 58 8.14 18.81 -10.66
CA THR A 58 7.41 18.01 -11.65
C THR A 58 7.53 16.52 -11.36
N GLU A 59 8.71 16.04 -10.98
CA GLU A 59 8.91 14.62 -10.66
C GLU A 59 8.21 14.20 -9.36
N ILE A 60 8.19 15.08 -8.35
CA ILE A 60 7.43 14.85 -7.12
C ILE A 60 5.92 14.77 -7.44
N ALA A 61 5.40 15.71 -8.24
CA ALA A 61 4.01 15.71 -8.67
C ALA A 61 3.62 14.43 -9.44
N ASN A 62 4.47 13.99 -10.37
CA ASN A 62 4.26 12.75 -11.12
C ASN A 62 4.23 11.53 -10.19
N THR A 63 5.09 11.50 -9.18
CA THR A 63 5.12 10.41 -8.20
C THR A 63 3.90 10.43 -7.29
N LEU A 64 3.44 11.60 -6.85
CA LEU A 64 2.20 11.78 -6.10
C LEU A 64 1.00 11.22 -6.88
N GLN A 65 0.83 11.65 -8.13
CA GLN A 65 -0.26 11.17 -8.98
C GLN A 65 -0.21 9.64 -9.16
N SER A 66 0.99 9.09 -9.38
CA SER A 66 1.18 7.65 -9.50
C SER A 66 0.82 6.89 -8.22
N LEU A 67 1.14 7.45 -7.04
CA LEU A 67 0.78 6.88 -5.76
C LEU A 67 -0.73 6.86 -5.55
N GLU A 68 -1.42 7.97 -5.85
CA GLU A 68 -2.88 8.08 -5.77
C GLU A 68 -3.57 7.04 -6.64
N ASP A 69 -3.13 6.89 -7.90
CA ASP A 69 -3.66 5.86 -8.81
C ASP A 69 -3.49 4.44 -8.25
N ILE A 70 -2.35 4.16 -7.60
CA ILE A 70 -2.09 2.87 -6.97
C ILE A 70 -3.00 2.66 -5.76
N ILE A 71 -3.21 3.69 -4.93
CA ILE A 71 -4.12 3.65 -3.77
C ILE A 71 -5.54 3.31 -4.22
N VAL A 72 -6.04 3.99 -5.26
CA VAL A 72 -7.37 3.72 -5.83
C VAL A 72 -7.47 2.27 -6.32
N LYS A 73 -6.46 1.77 -7.05
CA LYS A 73 -6.42 0.37 -7.50
C LYS A 73 -6.42 -0.61 -6.32
N LYS A 74 -5.70 -0.32 -5.23
CA LYS A 74 -5.71 -1.15 -4.01
C LYS A 74 -7.09 -1.14 -3.35
N ALA A 75 -7.77 -0.01 -3.30
CA ALA A 75 -9.12 0.10 -2.75
C ALA A 75 -10.15 -0.73 -3.52
N ILE A 76 -10.10 -0.67 -4.85
CA ILE A 76 -10.95 -1.51 -5.72
C ILE A 76 -10.65 -3.00 -5.49
N ASN A 77 -9.36 -3.38 -5.40
CA ASN A 77 -8.97 -4.77 -5.13
C ASN A 77 -9.44 -5.24 -3.75
N TYR A 78 -9.37 -4.37 -2.74
CA TYR A 78 -9.85 -4.67 -1.38
C TYR A 78 -11.36 -4.91 -1.39
N GLN A 79 -12.13 -4.02 -2.02
CA GLN A 79 -13.58 -4.17 -2.19
C GLN A 79 -13.92 -5.50 -2.88
N LYS A 80 -13.26 -5.79 -4.01
CA LYS A 80 -13.48 -7.02 -4.77
C LYS A 80 -13.24 -8.26 -3.91
N LEU A 81 -12.10 -8.33 -3.22
CA LEU A 81 -11.75 -9.46 -2.38
C LEU A 81 -12.71 -9.64 -1.18
N ALA A 82 -13.12 -8.53 -0.55
CA ALA A 82 -14.07 -8.55 0.56
C ALA A 82 -15.46 -9.04 0.11
N LYS A 83 -15.89 -8.63 -1.10
CA LYS A 83 -17.14 -9.08 -1.70
C LYS A 83 -17.11 -10.57 -2.04
N GLU A 84 -16.05 -11.01 -2.70
CA GLU A 84 -15.88 -12.41 -3.11
C GLU A 84 -15.76 -13.37 -1.91
N THR A 85 -15.03 -12.97 -0.87
CA THR A 85 -14.72 -13.86 0.26
C THR A 85 -15.78 -13.84 1.35
N TYR A 86 -16.34 -12.67 1.65
CA TYR A 86 -17.20 -12.47 2.82
C TYR A 86 -18.55 -11.84 2.49
N ASN A 87 -18.87 -11.64 1.20
CA ASN A 87 -20.08 -10.95 0.73
C ASN A 87 -20.24 -9.52 1.30
N GLN A 88 -19.14 -8.87 1.67
CA GLN A 88 -19.14 -7.52 2.21
C GLN A 88 -19.05 -6.47 1.11
N ASN A 89 -19.95 -5.49 1.11
CA ASN A 89 -19.86 -4.32 0.23
C ASN A 89 -19.05 -3.23 0.94
N VAL A 90 -17.76 -3.18 0.66
CA VAL A 90 -16.87 -2.11 1.12
C VAL A 90 -16.95 -0.94 0.13
N ASP A 91 -17.07 0.28 0.63
CA ASP A 91 -16.98 1.50 -0.16
C ASP A 91 -15.49 1.89 -0.30
N PRO A 92 -14.91 1.85 -1.51
CA PRO A 92 -13.49 2.12 -1.71
C PRO A 92 -13.13 3.57 -1.39
N GLN A 93 -14.03 4.54 -1.62
CA GLN A 93 -13.76 5.94 -1.31
C GLN A 93 -13.67 6.13 0.20
N LYS A 94 -14.67 5.64 0.95
CA LYS A 94 -14.67 5.74 2.42
C LYS A 94 -13.46 5.06 3.05
N TRP A 95 -12.99 3.96 2.45
CA TRP A 95 -11.81 3.26 2.92
C TRP A 95 -10.54 4.09 2.70
N VAL A 96 -10.39 4.71 1.53
CA VAL A 96 -9.28 5.64 1.25
C VAL A 96 -9.35 6.87 2.15
N ASP A 97 -10.53 7.48 2.33
CA ASP A 97 -10.71 8.64 3.20
C ASP A 97 -10.30 8.33 4.64
N TYR A 98 -10.67 7.14 5.14
CA TYR A 98 -10.25 6.67 6.45
C TYR A 98 -8.73 6.53 6.54
N ALA A 99 -8.11 5.87 5.55
CA ALA A 99 -6.67 5.67 5.50
C ALA A 99 -5.92 7.03 5.45
N GLN A 100 -6.39 7.97 4.63
CA GLN A 100 -5.84 9.31 4.54
C GLN A 100 -5.96 10.07 5.86
N LYS A 101 -7.08 9.94 6.56
CA LYS A 101 -7.26 10.56 7.88
C LYS A 101 -6.26 10.00 8.91
N GLN A 102 -6.05 8.68 8.94
CA GLN A 102 -5.05 8.06 9.82
C GLN A 102 -3.64 8.52 9.46
N ALA A 103 -3.31 8.52 8.17
CA ALA A 103 -2.03 8.97 7.64
C ALA A 103 -1.75 10.44 7.96
N ALA A 104 -2.77 11.31 7.84
CA ALA A 104 -2.67 12.71 8.18
C ALA A 104 -2.33 12.88 9.66
N ASN A 105 -3.10 12.28 10.56
CA ASN A 105 -2.86 12.37 12.00
C ASN A 105 -1.43 11.94 12.36
N LEU A 106 -0.99 10.78 11.86
CA LEU A 106 0.35 10.27 12.11
C LEU A 106 1.43 11.21 11.55
N SER A 107 1.22 11.75 10.34
CA SER A 107 2.14 12.73 9.75
C SER A 107 2.26 13.99 10.61
N TYR A 108 1.15 14.52 11.15
CA TYR A 108 1.17 15.68 12.05
C TYR A 108 1.77 15.37 13.43
N GLU A 109 1.68 14.12 13.92
CA GLU A 109 2.34 13.70 15.15
C GLU A 109 3.86 13.58 14.98
N MET A 110 4.31 13.15 13.80
CA MET A 110 5.72 12.91 13.53
C MET A 110 6.49 14.18 13.16
N TYR A 111 5.84 15.19 12.58
CA TYR A 111 6.51 16.33 11.96
C TYR A 111 6.05 17.67 12.53
N ASP A 112 7.00 18.59 12.76
CA ASP A 112 6.73 19.91 13.35
C ASP A 112 5.94 20.80 12.36
N GLU A 113 5.04 21.67 12.83
CA GLU A 113 4.15 22.48 11.98
C GLU A 113 4.87 23.41 11.00
N LYS A 114 6.17 23.65 11.24
CA LYS A 114 7.03 24.54 10.44
C LYS A 114 7.50 23.95 9.11
N GLU A 115 7.32 22.66 8.87
CA GLU A 115 7.81 22.01 7.66
C GLU A 115 6.94 22.31 6.41
N ILE A 116 7.59 22.22 5.25
CA ILE A 116 7.04 22.57 3.94
C ILE A 116 5.77 21.75 3.65
N LYS A 117 4.64 22.46 3.49
CA LYS A 117 3.31 21.87 3.22
C LYS A 117 3.28 20.83 2.09
N TYR A 118 4.11 21.02 1.06
CA TYR A 118 4.17 20.16 -0.11
C TYR A 118 4.77 18.77 0.20
N LEU A 119 5.79 18.71 1.06
CA LEU A 119 6.41 17.44 1.49
C LEU A 119 5.55 16.68 2.47
N ARG A 120 4.83 17.39 3.34
CA ARG A 120 3.83 16.78 4.22
C ARG A 120 2.75 16.05 3.42
N HIS A 121 2.27 16.65 2.34
CA HIS A 121 1.30 15.99 1.47
C HIS A 121 1.86 14.69 0.88
N PHE A 122 3.09 14.70 0.38
CA PHE A 122 3.77 13.48 -0.07
C PHE A 122 3.85 12.42 1.03
N HIS A 123 4.24 12.80 2.25
CA HIS A 123 4.32 11.87 3.37
C HIS A 123 2.95 11.27 3.72
N ILE A 124 1.89 12.07 3.72
CA ILE A 124 0.52 11.59 3.96
C ILE A 124 0.08 10.60 2.88
N VAL A 125 0.30 10.91 1.60
CA VAL A 125 -0.05 10.02 0.48
C VAL A 125 0.76 8.73 0.56
N TRP A 126 2.04 8.81 0.94
CA TRP A 126 2.89 7.66 1.16
C TRP A 126 2.38 6.77 2.31
N LEU A 127 2.08 7.35 3.48
CA LEU A 127 1.51 6.63 4.62
C LEU A 127 0.16 5.98 4.28
N THR A 128 -0.66 6.68 3.49
CA THR A 128 -1.94 6.14 3.00
C THR A 128 -1.70 4.89 2.16
N TRP A 129 -0.70 4.93 1.27
CA TRP A 129 -0.32 3.76 0.47
C TRP A 129 0.14 2.59 1.34
N VAL A 130 0.98 2.83 2.35
CA VAL A 130 1.44 1.79 3.30
C VAL A 130 0.25 1.15 4.00
N TYR A 131 -0.64 1.97 4.54
CA TYR A 131 -1.85 1.51 5.22
C TYR A 131 -2.69 0.62 4.31
N CYS A 132 -2.99 1.09 3.09
CA CYS A 132 -3.78 0.34 2.12
C CYS A 132 -3.11 -0.97 1.69
N ASP A 133 -1.78 -0.99 1.56
CA ASP A 133 -1.03 -2.19 1.20
C ASP A 133 -1.08 -3.26 2.30
N GLU A 134 -0.86 -2.86 3.56
CA GLU A 134 -0.89 -3.76 4.71
C GLU A 134 -2.28 -4.34 4.96
N GLU A 135 -3.34 -3.53 4.90
CA GLU A 135 -4.71 -4.02 5.08
C GLU A 135 -5.12 -4.98 3.96
N LEU A 136 -4.70 -4.72 2.71
CA LEU A 136 -4.96 -5.65 1.61
C LEU A 136 -4.20 -6.96 1.78
N LYS A 137 -2.94 -6.94 2.26
CA LYS A 137 -2.18 -8.16 2.59
C LYS A 137 -2.88 -8.97 3.69
N LYS A 138 -3.31 -8.32 4.77
CA LYS A 138 -4.05 -8.98 5.86
C LYS A 138 -5.33 -9.64 5.35
N LEU A 139 -6.10 -8.95 4.51
CA LEU A 139 -7.32 -9.51 3.93
C LEU A 139 -7.03 -10.74 3.06
N ARG A 140 -5.98 -10.69 2.22
CA ARG A 140 -5.54 -11.83 1.40
C ARG A 140 -5.16 -13.03 2.25
N VAL A 141 -4.31 -12.84 3.26
CA VAL A 141 -3.87 -13.92 4.14
C VAL A 141 -5.07 -14.54 4.86
N LYS A 142 -5.98 -13.72 5.38
CA LYS A 142 -7.21 -14.20 6.02
C LYS A 142 -8.09 -14.98 5.05
N ALA A 143 -8.32 -14.44 3.85
CA ALA A 143 -9.14 -15.09 2.82
C ALA A 143 -8.56 -16.45 2.41
N SER A 144 -7.25 -16.52 2.16
CA SER A 144 -6.58 -17.79 1.83
C SER A 144 -6.72 -18.81 2.97
N ARG A 145 -6.46 -18.40 4.22
CA ARG A 145 -6.59 -19.28 5.39
C ARG A 145 -8.01 -19.83 5.54
N ASP A 146 -9.01 -18.97 5.43
CA ASP A 146 -10.41 -19.35 5.62
C ASP A 146 -10.88 -20.27 4.47
N LEU A 147 -10.39 -20.05 3.24
CA LEU A 147 -10.61 -20.96 2.10
C LEU A 147 -10.00 -22.36 2.36
N TYR A 148 -8.75 -22.42 2.84
CA TYR A 148 -8.11 -23.69 3.20
C TYR A 148 -8.88 -24.46 4.27
N HIS A 149 -9.36 -23.77 5.30
CA HIS A 149 -10.20 -24.40 6.33
C HIS A 149 -11.54 -24.89 5.77
N HIS A 150 -12.15 -24.15 4.85
CA HIS A 150 -13.40 -24.55 4.21
C HIS A 150 -13.21 -25.83 3.38
N ILE A 151 -12.17 -25.90 2.55
CA ILE A 151 -11.84 -27.09 1.76
C ILE A 151 -11.62 -28.30 2.69
N GLY A 152 -10.81 -28.16 3.73
CA GLY A 152 -10.56 -29.25 4.67
C GLY A 152 -11.82 -29.71 5.42
N LYS A 153 -12.79 -28.82 5.65
CA LYS A 153 -14.10 -29.19 6.22
C LYS A 153 -14.94 -29.96 5.20
N VAL A 154 -15.02 -29.49 3.96
CA VAL A 154 -15.77 -30.13 2.88
C VAL A 154 -15.25 -31.55 2.61
N GLU A 155 -13.94 -31.75 2.57
CA GLU A 155 -13.33 -33.08 2.41
C GLU A 155 -13.69 -34.02 3.57
N LYS A 156 -13.60 -33.53 4.82
CA LYS A 156 -14.01 -34.30 6.01
C LYS A 156 -15.49 -34.66 5.97
N ASP A 157 -16.35 -33.72 5.61
CA ASP A 157 -17.80 -33.93 5.51
C ASP A 157 -18.14 -34.92 4.39
N TYR A 158 -17.42 -34.88 3.26
CA TYR A 158 -17.56 -35.85 2.16
C TYR A 158 -17.14 -37.25 2.58
N VAL A 159 -15.97 -37.40 3.23
CA VAL A 159 -15.49 -38.70 3.73
C VAL A 159 -16.48 -39.28 4.74
N LYS A 160 -16.97 -38.47 5.68
CA LYS A 160 -17.96 -38.89 6.68
C LYS A 160 -19.25 -39.40 6.03
N LYS A 161 -19.82 -38.64 5.09
CA LYS A 161 -21.01 -39.06 4.33
C LYS A 161 -20.78 -40.35 3.57
N ARG A 162 -19.62 -40.51 2.92
CA ARG A 162 -19.28 -41.76 2.20
C ARG A 162 -19.19 -42.95 3.16
N THR A 163 -18.58 -42.78 4.32
CA THR A 163 -18.49 -43.84 5.34
C THR A 163 -19.87 -44.20 5.90
N GLU A 164 -20.75 -43.22 6.12
CA GLU A 164 -22.14 -43.46 6.55
C GLU A 164 -22.94 -44.24 5.50
N ILE A 165 -22.83 -43.89 4.22
CA ILE A 165 -23.47 -44.64 3.11
C ILE A 165 -22.97 -46.09 3.06
N LEU A 166 -21.65 -46.30 3.18
CA LEU A 166 -21.08 -47.66 3.15
C LEU A 166 -21.54 -48.52 4.33
N LYS A 167 -21.72 -47.92 5.51
CA LYS A 167 -22.25 -48.62 6.70
C LYS A 167 -23.74 -48.94 6.58
N ASN A 168 -24.54 -48.05 5.99
CA ASN A 168 -25.97 -48.30 5.81
C ASN A 168 -26.25 -49.34 4.72
N ASN A 169 -25.45 -49.39 3.66
CA ASN A 169 -25.59 -50.43 2.63
C ASN A 169 -25.17 -51.83 3.10
N THR A 170 -24.35 -51.94 4.16
CA THR A 170 -23.99 -53.25 4.74
C THR A 170 -25.04 -53.77 5.71
N SER A 171 -25.95 -52.94 6.23
CA SER A 171 -27.06 -53.39 7.09
C SER A 171 -28.30 -53.84 6.33
N ASP A 172 -28.45 -53.45 5.06
CA ASP A 172 -29.60 -53.85 4.23
C ASP A 172 -29.40 -55.22 3.53
N ASP A 173 -28.17 -55.76 3.53
CA ASP A 173 -27.83 -57.08 2.94
C ASP A 173 -27.92 -58.25 3.96
N GLU A 174 -28.41 -58.03 5.19
CA GLU A 174 -28.60 -59.07 6.23
C GLU A 174 -30.05 -59.59 6.38
N TRP A 175 -30.91 -59.49 5.35
CA TRP A 175 -32.26 -60.08 5.34
C TRP A 175 -32.47 -61.15 4.26
#